data_AF-A0A815Q367-F1
#
_entry.id   AF-A0A815Q367-F1
#
_cell.length_a   1.000
_cell.length_b   1.000
_cell.length_c   1.000
_cell.angle_alpha   90.00
_cell.angle_beta   90.00
_cell.angle_gamma   90.00
#
_symmetry.space_group_name_H-M   'P 1'
#
loop_
_entity.id
_entity.type
_entity.pdbx_description
1 polymer ?
#
loop_
_entity_poly.entity_id
_entity_poly.type
_entity_poly.pdbx_seq_one_letter_code
_entity_poly.pdbx_strand_id
1 'polypeptide(L)'
;MKYFSQLIVLKPTEQTTLSALYCAALMKETGFPPGVVNIIPGDGPECGYAIAVHAHIDKVACTSPVEKIQEAATKSNLKCITFELDQ
;
A
#
# COMPACT_ATOMS: atom_id res chain seq x y z
N MET A 1 -3.67 -17.54 -11.88
CA MET A 1 -4.24 -16.19 -11.65
C MET A 1 -5.78 -16.14 -11.56
N LYS A 2 -6.52 -17.25 -11.59
CA LYS A 2 -8.01 -17.24 -11.62
C LYS A 2 -8.71 -16.73 -10.34
N TYR A 3 -8.00 -16.44 -9.24
CA TYR A 3 -8.59 -16.12 -7.93
C TYR A 3 -8.17 -14.76 -7.35
N PHE A 4 -7.14 -14.12 -7.89
CA PHE A 4 -6.63 -12.84 -7.37
C PHE A 4 -6.86 -11.75 -8.41
N SER A 5 -7.77 -10.83 -8.13
CA SER A 5 -8.12 -9.71 -9.01
C SER A 5 -7.29 -8.45 -8.75
N GLN A 6 -6.61 -8.38 -7.61
CA GLN A 6 -5.79 -7.23 -7.20
C GLN A 6 -4.41 -7.70 -6.75
N LEU A 7 -3.40 -6.90 -7.07
CA LEU A 7 -2.04 -7.02 -6.55
C LEU A 7 -1.84 -5.87 -5.55
N ILE A 8 -1.27 -6.18 -4.39
CA ILE A 8 -1.18 -5.22 -3.28
C ILE A 8 0.27 -4.88 -3.00
N VAL A 9 0.50 -3.59 -2.80
CA VAL A 9 1.70 -3.05 -2.16
C VAL A 9 1.28 -2.46 -0.81
N LEU A 10 1.67 -3.11 0.29
CA LEU A 10 1.34 -2.69 1.64
C LEU A 10 2.55 -2.03 2.30
N LYS A 11 2.37 -0.79 2.73
CA LYS A 11 3.34 -0.06 3.56
C LYS A 11 2.81 -0.01 5.00
N PRO A 12 3.37 -0.80 5.95
CA PRO A 12 2.99 -0.70 7.35
C PRO A 12 3.59 0.56 7.99
N THR A 13 3.03 1.00 9.12
CA THR A 13 3.68 2.05 9.89
C THR A 13 5.01 1.53 10.46
N GLU A 14 5.99 2.42 10.51
CA GLU A 14 7.37 2.10 10.88
C GLU A 14 7.48 1.52 12.31
N GLN A 15 6.63 1.97 13.22
CA GLN A 15 6.56 1.51 14.62
C GLN A 15 6.08 0.07 14.78
N THR A 16 5.24 -0.44 13.87
CA THR A 16 4.56 -1.75 14.01
C THR A 16 4.73 -2.66 12.80
N THR A 17 5.94 -2.66 12.23
CA THR A 17 6.26 -3.38 10.99
C THR A 17 6.26 -4.92 11.14
N LEU A 18 6.64 -5.46 12.30
CA LEU A 18 6.97 -6.89 12.45
C LEU A 18 5.78 -7.83 12.18
N SER A 19 4.58 -7.46 12.63
CA SER A 19 3.38 -8.27 12.39
C SER A 19 3.03 -8.36 10.91
N ALA A 20 3.17 -7.26 10.16
CA ALA A 20 2.96 -7.24 8.72
C ALA A 20 3.95 -8.17 8.01
N LEU A 21 5.24 -8.10 8.35
CA LEU A 21 6.26 -8.99 7.78
C LEU A 21 6.02 -10.46 8.14
N TYR A 22 5.56 -10.75 9.35
CA TYR A 22 5.18 -12.10 9.74
C TYR A 22 3.98 -12.61 8.92
N CYS A 23 2.97 -11.77 8.68
CA CYS A 23 1.87 -12.11 7.77
C CYS A 23 2.37 -12.43 6.35
N ALA A 24 3.36 -11.70 5.82
CA ALA A 24 3.96 -12.05 4.52
C ALA A 24 4.64 -13.42 4.53
N ALA A 25 5.30 -13.81 5.63
CA ALA A 25 5.86 -15.16 5.76
C ALA A 25 4.77 -16.23 5.69
N LEU A 26 3.66 -16.04 6.40
CA LEU A 26 2.50 -16.95 6.36
C LEU A 26 1.84 -16.99 4.97
N MET A 27 1.73 -15.86 4.26
CA MET A 27 1.23 -15.82 2.88
C MET A 27 2.11 -16.63 1.93
N LYS A 28 3.44 -16.55 2.11
CA LYS A 28 4.39 -17.36 1.34
C LYS A 28 4.23 -18.85 1.63
N GLU A 29 4.06 -19.24 2.90
CA GLU A 29 3.85 -20.64 3.31
C GLU A 29 2.53 -21.23 2.78
N THR A 30 1.48 -20.42 2.71
CA THR A 30 0.15 -20.82 2.20
C THR A 30 0.07 -20.87 0.67
N GLY A 31 1.16 -20.54 -0.03
CA GLY A 31 1.26 -20.67 -1.48
C GLY A 31 0.67 -19.51 -2.27
N PHE A 32 0.60 -18.30 -1.69
CA PHE A 32 0.28 -17.10 -2.48
C PHE A 32 1.27 -16.99 -3.65
N PRO A 33 0.80 -16.74 -4.89
CA PRO A 33 1.69 -16.52 -6.01
C PRO A 33 2.62 -15.32 -5.73
N PRO A 34 3.91 -15.40 -6.12
CA PRO A 34 4.83 -14.27 -5.97
C PRO A 34 4.28 -12.98 -6.57
N GLY A 35 4.40 -11.87 -5.84
CA GLY A 35 3.97 -10.55 -6.29
C GLY A 35 2.49 -10.21 -6.03
N VAL A 36 1.65 -11.15 -5.55
CA VAL A 36 0.25 -10.86 -5.19
C VAL A 36 0.17 -9.91 -3.99
N VAL A 37 1.03 -10.09 -2.99
CA VAL A 37 1.19 -9.18 -1.87
C VAL A 37 2.67 -8.84 -1.72
N ASN A 38 2.97 -7.55 -1.74
CA ASN A 38 4.30 -7.01 -1.53
C ASN A 38 4.24 -6.12 -0.29
N ILE A 39 5.04 -6.40 0.72
CA ILE A 39 5.11 -5.58 1.94
C ILE A 39 6.43 -4.85 1.96
N ILE A 40 6.38 -3.52 1.99
CA ILE A 40 7.56 -2.65 1.98
C ILE A 40 7.55 -1.76 3.22
N PRO A 41 8.31 -2.13 4.26
CA PRO A 41 8.61 -1.22 5.35
C PRO A 41 9.43 -0.03 4.87
N GLY A 42 9.25 1.12 5.53
CA GLY A 42 10.03 2.31 5.26
C GLY A 42 9.44 3.55 5.93
N ASP A 43 10.08 4.69 5.72
CA ASP A 43 9.63 5.98 6.21
C ASP A 43 8.25 6.34 5.62
N GLY A 44 7.36 6.88 6.46
CA GLY A 44 5.99 7.22 6.05
C GLY A 44 5.94 8.25 4.91
N PRO A 45 6.51 9.46 5.10
CA PRO A 45 6.61 10.47 4.07
C PRO A 45 7.24 9.99 2.75
N GLU A 46 8.37 9.31 2.79
CA GLU A 46 9.08 8.88 1.59
C GLU A 46 8.32 7.77 0.84
N CYS A 47 8.03 6.65 1.51
CA CYS A 47 7.37 5.51 0.85
C CYS A 47 5.93 5.84 0.49
N GLY A 48 5.21 6.56 1.35
CA GLY A 48 3.83 6.98 1.08
C GLY A 48 3.73 7.90 -0.14
N TYR A 49 4.66 8.85 -0.27
CA TYR A 49 4.72 9.71 -1.45
C TYR A 49 5.04 8.91 -2.71
N ALA A 50 6.04 8.03 -2.67
CA ALA A 50 6.40 7.17 -3.79
C ALA A 50 5.21 6.33 -4.29
N ILE A 51 4.44 5.74 -3.36
CA ILE A 51 3.19 5.03 -3.67
C ILE A 51 2.15 5.97 -4.30
N ALA A 52 1.95 7.15 -3.72
CA ALA A 52 0.93 8.10 -4.18
C ALA A 52 1.22 8.65 -5.59
N VAL A 53 2.49 8.82 -5.98
CA VAL A 53 2.85 9.34 -7.32
C VAL A 53 3.09 8.25 -8.36
N HIS A 54 3.12 6.97 -7.98
CA HIS A 54 3.45 5.89 -8.90
C HIS A 54 2.40 5.79 -10.03
N ALA A 55 2.86 5.83 -11.28
CA ALA A 55 1.98 5.87 -12.46
C ALA A 55 1.19 4.58 -12.69
N HIS A 56 1.74 3.44 -12.24
CA HIS A 56 1.14 2.11 -12.39
C HIS A 56 0.35 1.63 -11.16
N ILE A 57 0.09 2.52 -10.20
CA ILE A 57 -0.82 2.20 -9.09
C ILE A 57 -2.21 2.74 -9.46
N ASP A 58 -3.19 1.84 -9.49
CA ASP A 58 -4.56 2.16 -9.90
C ASP A 58 -5.38 2.78 -8.75
N LYS A 59 -5.06 2.41 -7.51
CA LYS A 59 -5.77 2.87 -6.30
C LYS A 59 -4.82 2.99 -5.10
N VAL A 60 -5.04 4.00 -4.26
CA VAL A 60 -4.41 4.12 -2.94
C VAL A 60 -5.49 4.13 -1.85
N ALA A 61 -5.30 3.32 -0.82
CA ALA A 61 -6.08 3.37 0.40
C ALA A 61 -5.14 3.69 1.56
N CYS A 62 -5.45 4.71 2.35
CA CYS A 62 -4.63 5.09 3.50
C CYS A 62 -5.46 5.71 4.61
N THR A 63 -5.06 5.46 5.86
CA THR A 63 -5.67 6.06 7.05
C THR A 63 -5.09 7.45 7.33
N SER A 64 -3.77 7.61 7.14
CA SER A 64 -3.09 8.90 7.30
C SER A 64 -1.74 8.89 6.57
N PRO A 65 -1.19 10.07 6.21
CA PRO A 65 -1.83 11.39 6.16
C PRO A 65 -2.64 11.60 4.86
N VAL A 66 -3.76 12.31 4.94
CA VAL A 66 -4.75 12.39 3.84
C VAL A 66 -4.40 13.44 2.77
N GLU A 67 -4.10 14.68 3.18
CA GLU A 67 -3.92 15.82 2.24
C GLU A 67 -2.76 15.59 1.26
N LYS A 68 -1.59 15.18 1.76
CA LYS A 68 -0.39 14.95 0.96
C LYS A 68 -0.58 13.84 -0.07
N ILE A 69 -1.27 12.76 0.33
CA ILE A 69 -1.56 11.63 -0.56
C ILE A 69 -2.57 12.05 -1.62
N GLN A 70 -3.63 12.79 -1.26
CA GLN A 70 -4.60 13.31 -2.20
C GLN A 70 -3.96 14.24 -3.24
N GLU A 71 -3.11 15.18 -2.81
CA GLU A 71 -2.42 16.09 -3.71
C GLU A 71 -1.50 15.33 -4.68
N ALA A 72 -0.68 14.41 -4.15
CA ALA A 72 0.25 13.60 -4.94
C ALA A 72 -0.47 12.67 -5.93
N ALA A 73 -1.56 12.03 -5.51
CA ALA A 73 -2.39 11.19 -6.38
C ALA A 73 -3.06 12.00 -7.49
N THR A 74 -3.56 13.20 -7.16
CA THR A 74 -4.21 14.10 -8.12
C THR A 74 -3.23 14.60 -9.18
N LYS A 75 -2.02 14.96 -8.76
CA LYS A 75 -0.95 15.45 -9.67
C LYS A 75 -0.29 14.36 -10.51
N SER A 76 -0.47 13.08 -10.17
CA SER A 76 0.14 11.96 -10.90
C SER A 76 -0.77 11.42 -11.99
N ASN A 77 -1.70 10.52 -11.64
CA ASN A 77 -2.54 9.82 -12.62
C ASN A 77 -4.03 9.84 -12.25
N LEU A 78 -4.46 10.69 -11.30
CA LEU A 78 -5.84 10.74 -10.80
C LEU A 78 -6.36 9.38 -10.31
N LYS A 79 -5.47 8.56 -9.76
CA LYS A 79 -5.82 7.26 -9.16
C LYS A 79 -6.92 7.40 -8.12
N CYS A 80 -7.75 6.36 -8.00
CA CYS A 80 -8.78 6.32 -6.99
C CYS A 80 -8.14 6.35 -5.59
N ILE A 81 -8.70 7.16 -4.69
CA ILE A 81 -8.24 7.30 -3.31
C ILE A 81 -9.38 6.96 -2.35
N THR A 82 -9.05 6.25 -1.27
CA THR A 82 -9.97 6.00 -0.15
C THR A 82 -9.25 6.34 1.15
N PHE A 83 -9.93 7.11 1.99
CA PHE A 83 -9.42 7.52 3.29
C PHE A 83 -10.31 6.97 4.38
N GLU A 84 -9.68 6.41 5.41
CA GLU A 84 -10.32 6.19 6.70
C GLU A 84 -9.89 7.32 7.61
N LEU A 85 -10.84 8.11 8.11
CA LEU A 85 -10.59 9.26 8.97
C LEU A 85 -11.08 8.94 10.37
N ASP A 86 -10.25 9.23 11.37
CA ASP A 86 -10.70 9.22 12.76
C ASP A 86 -11.83 10.26 12.90
N GLN A 87 -12.95 9.85 13.50
CA GLN A 87 -14.13 10.69 13.73
C GLN A 87 -13.85 11.81 14.74
#